data_AF-A0A117S9X8-F1
#
_entry.id   AF-A0A117S9X8-F1
#
_cell.length_a   1.000
_cell.length_b   1.000
_cell.length_c   1.000
_cell.angle_alpha   90.00
_cell.angle_beta   90.00
_cell.angle_gamma   90.00
#
_symmetry.space_group_name_H-M   'P 1'
#
loop_
_entity.id
_entity.type
_entity.pdbx_description
1 polymer ?
#
loop_
_entity_poly.entity_id
_entity_poly.type
_entity_poly.pdbx_seq_one_letter_code
_entity_poly.pdbx_strand_id
1 'polypeptide(L)'
;MRKKILLALVLLFVLFTLLSFLAKPSGLILDKHWFLTINDNTEEIELPYYQYPDKSGLVNFKTTFGMPEGDSLIIPGISCYAFEVRVNNILVAEVGDMDNPTANIWNYAHIFSLDKEILKDKNELSINAYLLDDVGMHSPPYIEDKGKVLGRISLFNFINTDMHYIMLGISLTISLIMIAISLYTRTDKRMYLYLGLSTILGSLYSFDCQYRLYSGDIISFLVTRKLLFALCYLGGVFLILGIEKYTHKALKIRKFIFLAIGIAIILVLFSEDFVSLRSRINVLNVLMIISPVSVLVLLVKHKKSRLFFSATFLTLILIYTVISVLFKANTPYLFQYGIMVFSIGLGVSLIFEFTKMHHEKRKLYDKSLSDQLTNAYNRNILEEIKIENGDMLILMDLDNFKYYNDTFGHSTGDFLLKEVVNIIKEHLRKSDIIIRLGGDEFLVILKDANYNIAENIINRIRKELLKGIEDKKIDLSFGIIEYQSDFLTSYNQADKLMYQMKVEKNGVLKND
;
A
#
# COMPACT_ATOMS: atom_id res chain seq x y z
N MET A 1 -8.49 13.76 11.09
CA MET A 1 -7.52 14.44 10.19
C MET A 1 -6.39 15.11 10.98
N ARG A 2 -6.65 15.97 11.97
CA ARG A 2 -5.60 16.61 12.81
C ARG A 2 -4.51 15.65 13.33
N LYS A 3 -4.90 14.52 13.97
CA LYS A 3 -3.95 13.48 14.43
C LYS A 3 -3.04 12.94 13.32
N LYS A 4 -3.55 12.82 12.08
CA LYS A 4 -2.77 12.32 10.93
C LYS A 4 -1.78 13.36 10.42
N ILE A 5 -2.11 14.65 10.47
CA ILE A 5 -1.17 15.74 10.15
C ILE A 5 -0.04 15.75 11.17
N LEU A 6 -0.37 15.68 12.47
CA LEU A 6 0.62 15.63 13.53
C LEU A 6 1.56 14.43 13.36
N LEU A 7 1.02 13.24 13.07
CA LEU A 7 1.84 12.05 12.82
C LEU A 7 2.77 12.23 11.62
N ALA A 8 2.31 12.85 10.53
CA ALA A 8 3.14 13.10 9.35
C ALA A 8 4.27 14.10 9.65
N LEU A 9 3.99 15.15 10.43
CA LEU A 9 5.00 16.12 10.89
C LEU A 9 6.02 15.47 11.82
N VAL A 10 5.58 14.64 12.77
CA VAL A 10 6.47 13.90 13.68
C VAL A 10 7.37 12.97 12.89
N LEU A 11 6.83 12.21 11.94
CA LEU A 11 7.64 11.31 11.11
C LEU A 11 8.68 12.07 10.29
N LEU A 12 8.30 13.21 9.68
CA LEU A 12 9.22 14.07 8.94
C LEU A 12 10.34 14.59 9.85
N PHE A 13 9.98 15.09 11.04
CA PHE A 13 10.94 15.61 12.02
C PHE A 13 11.91 14.54 12.52
N VAL A 14 11.41 13.34 12.83
CA VAL A 14 12.24 12.20 13.25
C VAL A 14 13.23 11.82 12.16
N LEU A 15 12.76 11.70 10.91
CA LEU A 15 13.61 11.34 9.78
C LEU A 15 14.69 12.39 9.52
N PHE A 16 14.31 13.67 9.51
CA PHE A 16 15.24 14.79 9.38
C PHE A 16 16.30 14.77 10.49
N THR A 17 15.87 14.70 11.74
CA THR A 17 16.77 14.74 12.91
C THR A 17 17.72 13.56 12.93
N LEU A 18 17.25 12.36 12.61
CA LEU A 18 18.07 11.17 12.53
C LEU A 18 19.17 11.31 11.47
N LEU A 19 18.81 11.72 10.25
CA LEU A 19 19.79 11.87 9.16
C LEU A 19 20.78 13.00 9.43
N SER A 20 20.33 14.13 9.97
CA SER A 20 21.21 15.22 10.38
C SER A 20 22.18 14.81 11.49
N PHE A 21 21.73 13.98 12.45
CA PHE A 21 22.60 13.46 13.51
C PHE A 21 23.67 12.51 12.96
N LEU A 22 23.28 11.59 12.07
CA LEU A 22 24.19 10.61 11.49
C LEU A 22 25.25 11.25 10.57
N ALA A 23 24.90 12.34 9.89
CA ALA A 23 25.79 13.10 9.01
C ALA A 23 26.80 13.99 9.75
N LYS A 24 26.67 14.17 11.07
CA LYS A 24 27.47 15.16 11.82
C LYS A 24 28.97 14.79 11.85
N PRO A 25 29.87 15.71 11.45
CA PRO A 25 31.32 15.52 11.59
C PRO A 25 31.79 15.31 13.04
N SER A 26 32.91 14.61 13.21
CA SER A 26 33.58 14.37 14.49
C SER A 26 35.10 14.29 14.31
N GLY A 27 35.87 14.20 15.38
CA GLY A 27 37.33 14.12 15.30
C GLY A 27 37.96 15.43 14.83
N LEU A 28 38.98 15.33 13.98
CA LEU A 28 39.62 16.48 13.34
C LEU A 28 38.78 16.96 12.16
N ILE A 29 37.99 18.01 12.38
CA ILE A 29 37.12 18.60 11.34
C ILE A 29 37.97 19.53 10.45
N LEU A 30 37.88 19.33 9.14
CA LEU A 30 38.58 20.14 8.13
C LEU A 30 37.63 21.21 7.60
N ASP A 31 37.34 22.24 8.40
CA ASP A 31 36.37 23.30 8.06
C ASP A 31 37.01 24.65 7.70
N LYS A 32 38.33 24.78 7.81
CA LYS A 32 39.06 26.04 7.60
C LYS A 32 40.00 25.99 6.40
N HIS A 33 40.26 27.17 5.84
CA HIS A 33 41.27 27.40 4.79
C HIS A 33 41.12 26.49 3.58
N TRP A 34 39.89 26.36 3.08
CA TRP A 34 39.63 25.67 1.83
C TRP A 34 39.81 26.62 0.66
N PHE A 35 40.55 26.16 -0.36
CA PHE A 35 40.72 26.84 -1.63
C PHE A 35 40.05 26.04 -2.71
N LEU A 36 39.24 26.70 -3.52
CA LEU A 36 38.56 26.12 -4.66
C LEU A 36 39.13 26.71 -5.94
N THR A 37 39.67 25.85 -6.81
CA THR A 37 40.14 26.23 -8.14
C THR A 37 39.12 25.78 -9.20
N ILE A 38 38.54 26.73 -9.93
CA ILE A 38 37.66 26.50 -11.08
C ILE A 38 38.17 27.32 -12.26
N ASN A 39 38.42 26.69 -13.42
CA ASN A 39 38.90 27.37 -14.63
C ASN A 39 40.10 28.29 -14.35
N ASP A 40 41.11 27.77 -13.65
CA ASP A 40 42.34 28.47 -13.24
C ASP A 40 42.16 29.64 -12.25
N ASN A 41 40.93 29.95 -11.83
CA ASN A 41 40.67 30.91 -10.76
C ASN A 41 40.59 30.20 -9.43
N THR A 42 41.41 30.63 -8.46
CA THR A 42 41.41 30.08 -7.10
C THR A 42 40.82 31.09 -6.12
N GLU A 43 39.84 30.66 -5.34
CA GLU A 43 39.22 31.46 -4.28
C GLU A 43 39.21 30.70 -2.95
N GLU A 44 39.28 31.42 -1.83
CA GLU A 44 39.08 30.83 -0.51
C GLU A 44 37.58 30.69 -0.25
N ILE A 45 37.16 29.52 0.22
CA ILE A 45 35.76 29.19 0.48
C ILE A 45 35.57 28.72 1.93
N GLU A 46 34.37 28.94 2.46
CA GLU A 46 33.95 28.40 3.75
C GLU A 46 33.05 27.17 3.53
N LEU A 47 33.24 26.13 4.36
CA LEU A 47 32.38 24.95 4.34
C LEU A 47 31.24 25.08 5.37
N PRO A 48 30.02 24.61 5.06
CA PRO A 48 29.61 23.94 3.83
C PRO A 48 29.54 24.91 2.63
N TYR A 49 30.00 24.44 1.47
CA TYR A 49 30.05 25.21 0.22
C TYR A 49 29.21 24.54 -0.85
N TYR A 50 28.47 25.33 -1.63
CA TYR A 50 27.68 24.81 -2.74
C TYR A 50 27.43 25.87 -3.81
N GLN A 51 27.74 25.55 -5.06
CA GLN A 51 27.61 26.46 -6.20
C GLN A 51 27.03 25.75 -7.43
N TYR A 52 26.34 26.53 -8.27
CA TYR A 52 25.90 26.12 -9.59
C TYR A 52 26.81 26.75 -10.65
N PRO A 53 27.81 26.02 -11.16
CA PRO A 53 28.67 26.53 -12.21
C PRO A 53 27.92 26.64 -13.54
N ASP A 54 28.41 27.54 -14.40
CA ASP A 54 27.87 27.78 -15.74
C ASP A 54 28.35 26.73 -16.76
N LYS A 55 29.40 25.96 -16.44
CA LYS A 55 30.00 24.95 -17.32
C LYS A 55 30.39 23.71 -16.54
N SER A 56 30.32 22.56 -17.20
CA SER A 56 30.90 21.29 -16.73
C SER A 56 32.44 21.35 -16.76
N GLY A 57 33.11 20.58 -15.90
CA GLY A 57 34.58 20.52 -15.90
C GLY A 57 35.19 20.01 -14.60
N LEU A 58 36.52 20.07 -14.53
CA LEU A 58 37.30 19.72 -13.36
C LEU A 58 37.40 20.91 -12.39
N VAL A 59 37.30 20.61 -11.11
CA VAL A 59 37.57 21.55 -10.02
C VAL A 59 38.46 20.90 -8.98
N ASN A 60 39.22 21.73 -8.29
CA ASN A 60 40.12 21.27 -7.26
C ASN A 60 39.81 21.96 -5.94
N PHE A 61 39.46 21.16 -4.93
CA PHE A 61 39.36 21.62 -3.54
C PHE A 61 40.65 21.29 -2.81
N LYS A 62 41.26 22.28 -2.15
CA LYS A 62 42.48 22.12 -1.37
C LYS A 62 42.35 22.66 0.03
N THR A 63 42.93 21.97 0.99
CA THR A 63 43.13 22.47 2.35
C THR A 63 44.41 21.88 2.94
N THR A 64 44.81 22.35 4.11
CA THR A 64 45.95 21.80 4.85
C THR A 64 45.54 21.39 6.26
N PHE A 65 46.19 20.37 6.79
CA PHE A 65 45.93 19.88 8.14
C PHE A 65 47.22 19.38 8.80
N GLY A 66 47.24 19.35 10.14
CA GLY A 66 48.37 18.83 10.90
C GLY A 66 48.44 17.31 10.88
N MET A 67 49.30 16.71 11.71
CA MET A 67 49.29 15.27 11.95
C MET A 67 47.99 14.86 12.67
N PRO A 68 47.11 14.03 12.06
CA PRO A 68 45.86 13.62 12.70
C PRO A 68 46.08 12.48 13.69
N GLU A 69 45.21 12.37 14.69
CA GLU A 69 45.16 11.20 15.58
C GLU A 69 44.46 10.00 14.90
N GLY A 70 43.44 10.27 14.08
CA GLY A 70 42.64 9.25 13.39
C GLY A 70 43.30 8.67 12.14
N ASP A 71 42.84 7.49 11.74
CA ASP A 71 43.38 6.70 10.63
C ASP A 71 42.54 6.78 9.34
N SER A 72 41.43 7.52 9.34
CA SER A 72 40.49 7.54 8.22
C SER A 72 40.00 8.93 7.91
N LEU A 73 40.01 9.30 6.63
CA LEU A 73 39.36 10.49 6.08
C LEU A 73 37.90 10.15 5.73
N ILE A 74 36.97 10.94 6.25
CA ILE A 74 35.55 10.83 5.94
C ILE A 74 35.14 12.05 5.12
N ILE A 75 34.50 11.80 3.97
CA ILE A 75 33.83 12.82 3.16
C ILE A 75 32.32 12.54 3.26
N PRO A 76 31.58 13.30 4.11
CA PRO A 76 30.18 12.97 4.41
C PRO A 76 29.22 13.15 3.23
N GLY A 77 29.57 14.00 2.27
CA GLY A 77 28.80 14.24 1.06
C GLY A 77 29.48 15.30 0.18
N ILE A 78 29.67 14.96 -1.08
CA ILE A 78 30.29 15.81 -2.10
C ILE A 78 29.40 15.81 -3.34
N SER A 79 29.02 16.99 -3.84
CA SER A 79 28.26 17.14 -5.08
C SER A 79 29.25 17.13 -6.24
N CYS A 80 29.36 16.00 -6.93
CA CYS A 80 30.13 15.82 -8.15
C CYS A 80 29.76 14.47 -8.80
N TYR A 81 30.35 14.18 -9.97
CA TYR A 81 30.05 13.00 -10.77
C TYR A 81 31.25 12.04 -10.92
N ALA A 82 32.41 12.45 -10.41
CA ALA A 82 33.58 11.64 -10.12
C ALA A 82 34.52 12.49 -9.26
N PHE A 83 35.33 11.88 -8.40
CA PHE A 83 36.40 12.59 -7.72
C PHE A 83 37.57 11.68 -7.35
N GLU A 84 38.77 12.26 -7.29
CA GLU A 84 39.94 11.65 -6.68
C GLU A 84 40.38 12.44 -5.44
N VAL A 85 40.93 11.73 -4.46
CA VAL A 85 41.46 12.28 -3.22
C VAL A 85 42.96 12.04 -3.19
N ARG A 86 43.72 13.12 -3.02
CA ARG A 86 45.18 13.08 -2.85
C ARG A 86 45.58 13.69 -1.53
N VAL A 87 46.54 13.05 -0.85
CA VAL A 87 47.20 13.59 0.34
C VAL A 87 48.67 13.72 0.04
N ASN A 88 49.24 14.92 0.20
CA ASN A 88 50.64 15.20 -0.14
C ASN A 88 51.00 14.77 -1.58
N ASN A 89 50.08 15.02 -2.52
CA ASN A 89 50.15 14.64 -3.94
C ASN A 89 50.12 13.11 -4.23
N ILE A 90 49.95 12.27 -3.22
CA ILE A 90 49.78 10.82 -3.35
C ILE A 90 48.29 10.50 -3.46
N LEU A 91 47.90 9.71 -4.46
CA LEU A 91 46.53 9.25 -4.64
C LEU A 91 46.12 8.30 -3.50
N VAL A 92 45.08 8.69 -2.76
CA VAL A 92 44.51 7.92 -1.64
C VAL A 92 43.29 7.14 -2.11
N ALA A 93 42.44 7.77 -2.93
CA ALA A 93 41.22 7.15 -3.42
C ALA A 93 40.73 7.79 -4.71
N GLU A 94 39.96 7.03 -5.48
CA GLU A 94 39.20 7.48 -6.63
C GLU A 94 37.78 6.93 -6.55
N VAL A 95 36.79 7.76 -6.84
CA VAL A 95 35.37 7.43 -6.81
C VAL A 95 34.73 7.88 -8.12
N GLY A 96 34.15 6.92 -8.85
CA GLY A 96 33.56 7.16 -10.16
C GLY A 96 34.55 6.89 -11.29
N ASP A 97 34.35 7.53 -12.43
CA ASP A 97 35.26 7.52 -13.59
C ASP A 97 35.58 8.97 -13.94
N MET A 98 36.85 9.39 -13.80
CA MET A 98 37.27 10.75 -14.14
C MET A 98 37.23 11.02 -15.65
N ASP A 99 37.31 9.99 -16.48
CA ASP A 99 37.21 10.10 -17.95
C ASP A 99 35.75 10.14 -18.41
N ASN A 100 34.84 9.41 -17.73
CA ASN A 100 33.40 9.38 -18.01
C ASN A 100 32.55 9.65 -16.75
N PRO A 101 32.56 10.89 -16.24
CA PRO A 101 31.97 11.26 -14.95
C PRO A 101 30.44 11.21 -14.99
N THR A 102 29.89 10.03 -14.66
CA THR A 102 28.44 9.74 -14.65
C THR A 102 27.99 9.08 -13.34
N ALA A 103 28.79 9.24 -12.29
CA ALA A 103 28.50 8.67 -10.99
C ALA A 103 27.36 9.43 -10.29
N ASN A 104 26.63 8.71 -9.46
CA ASN A 104 25.62 9.22 -8.56
C ASN A 104 26.10 8.96 -7.13
N ILE A 105 26.82 9.90 -6.54
CA ILE A 105 27.60 9.67 -5.30
C ILE A 105 27.30 10.69 -4.19
N TRP A 106 26.49 11.70 -4.48
CA TRP A 106 26.25 12.85 -3.59
C TRP A 106 25.51 12.52 -2.29
N ASN A 107 24.77 11.42 -2.21
CA ASN A 107 24.07 10.95 -1.02
C ASN A 107 24.82 9.86 -0.23
N TYR A 108 26.10 9.65 -0.51
CA TYR A 108 26.93 8.64 0.15
C TYR A 108 28.06 9.29 0.95
N ALA A 109 28.26 8.82 2.17
CA ALA A 109 29.40 9.20 2.99
C ALA A 109 30.57 8.23 2.73
N HIS A 110 31.66 8.77 2.19
CA HIS A 110 32.85 8.00 1.83
C HIS A 110 33.83 7.95 3.00
N ILE A 111 34.47 6.79 3.19
CA ILE A 111 35.52 6.58 4.20
C ILE A 111 36.75 6.04 3.47
N PHE A 112 37.88 6.72 3.62
CA PHE A 112 39.16 6.35 3.05
C PHE A 112 40.20 6.17 4.15
N SER A 113 40.89 5.04 4.17
CA SER A 113 42.00 4.83 5.11
C SER A 113 43.17 5.74 4.73
N LEU A 114 43.78 6.39 5.72
CA LEU A 114 44.99 7.17 5.58
C LEU A 114 46.18 6.34 6.04
N ASP A 115 47.13 6.11 5.14
CA ASP A 115 48.39 5.45 5.51
C ASP A 115 49.24 6.40 6.38
N LYS A 116 49.85 5.88 7.45
CA LYS A 116 50.74 6.69 8.29
C LYS A 116 52.02 7.07 7.55
N GLU A 117 52.43 6.29 6.55
CA GLU A 117 53.65 6.56 5.78
C GLU A 117 53.55 7.80 4.89
N ILE A 118 52.33 8.17 4.46
CA ILE A 118 52.11 9.34 3.59
C ILE A 118 51.92 10.64 4.37
N LEU A 119 51.72 10.55 5.70
CA LEU A 119 51.42 11.68 6.58
C LEU A 119 52.71 12.35 7.10
N LYS A 120 52.64 13.67 7.25
CA LYS A 120 53.70 14.57 7.73
C LYS A 120 53.15 15.47 8.83
N ASP A 121 54.00 16.27 9.47
CA ASP A 121 53.57 17.27 10.47
C ASP A 121 52.60 18.31 9.88
N LYS A 122 52.78 18.63 8.59
CA LYS A 122 51.88 19.47 7.79
C LYS A 122 51.52 18.74 6.50
N ASN A 123 50.24 18.48 6.32
CA ASN A 123 49.68 17.74 5.19
C ASN A 123 48.86 18.67 4.30
N GLU A 124 48.87 18.38 3.00
CA GLU A 124 47.96 18.96 2.02
C GLU A 124 46.93 17.91 1.60
N LEU A 125 45.64 18.25 1.71
CA LEU A 125 44.53 17.49 1.15
C LEU A 125 44.08 18.16 -0.13
N SER A 126 43.98 17.38 -1.21
CA SER A 126 43.49 17.82 -2.51
C SER A 126 42.40 16.89 -3.00
N ILE A 127 41.23 17.41 -3.36
CA ILE A 127 40.11 16.67 -3.94
C ILE A 127 39.87 17.23 -5.33
N ASN A 128 40.22 16.46 -6.36
CA ASN A 128 39.87 16.80 -7.74
C ASN A 128 38.51 16.19 -8.05
N ALA A 129 37.52 17.02 -8.34
CA ALA A 129 36.16 16.60 -8.60
C ALA A 129 35.73 17.02 -10.01
N TYR A 130 34.97 16.17 -10.69
CA TYR A 130 34.35 16.50 -11.96
C TYR A 130 32.89 16.89 -11.72
N LEU A 131 32.51 18.10 -12.12
CA LEU A 131 31.15 18.61 -12.02
C LEU A 131 30.46 18.60 -13.39
N LEU A 132 29.17 18.26 -13.43
CA LEU A 132 28.32 18.42 -14.62
C LEU A 132 27.42 19.64 -14.48
N ASP A 133 26.75 19.76 -13.34
CA ASP A 133 25.78 20.80 -13.04
C ASP A 133 25.85 21.36 -11.62
N ASP A 134 26.49 20.70 -10.66
CA ASP A 134 26.70 21.28 -9.34
C ASP A 134 28.04 20.86 -8.76
N VAL A 135 28.50 21.68 -7.82
CA VAL A 135 29.69 21.37 -7.03
C VAL A 135 29.51 21.87 -5.61
N GLY A 136 29.92 21.04 -4.67
CA GLY A 136 29.96 21.46 -3.28
C GLY A 136 30.34 20.36 -2.32
N MET A 137 30.59 20.78 -1.09
CA MET A 137 30.72 19.90 0.06
C MET A 137 29.66 20.30 1.07
N HIS A 138 28.67 19.43 1.19
CA HIS A 138 27.52 19.58 2.10
C HIS A 138 27.95 19.47 3.56
N SER A 139 29.10 18.89 3.85
CA SER A 139 29.65 18.90 5.21
C SER A 139 31.17 18.92 5.12
N PRO A 140 31.86 19.59 6.07
CA PRO A 140 33.30 19.52 6.12
C PRO A 140 33.79 18.07 6.19
N PRO A 141 34.77 17.68 5.35
CA PRO A 141 35.51 16.45 5.56
C PRO A 141 36.14 16.42 6.96
N TYR A 142 36.36 15.24 7.50
CA TYR A 142 36.99 15.10 8.82
C TYR A 142 37.83 13.83 8.91
N ILE A 143 38.76 13.80 9.87
CA ILE A 143 39.63 12.65 10.13
C ILE A 143 39.34 12.10 11.53
N GLU A 144 39.09 10.80 11.62
CA GLU A 144 38.75 10.10 12.87
C GLU A 144 39.13 8.61 12.77
N ASP A 145 39.21 7.92 13.91
CA ASP A 145 39.40 6.46 13.93
C ASP A 145 38.24 5.73 13.25
N LYS A 146 38.55 4.86 12.27
CA LYS A 146 37.55 4.06 11.55
C LYS A 146 36.57 3.37 12.48
N GLY A 147 37.08 2.74 13.54
CA GLY A 147 36.27 1.98 14.50
C GLY A 147 35.21 2.81 15.22
N LYS A 148 35.45 4.11 15.46
CA LYS A 148 34.49 5.00 16.13
C LYS A 148 33.36 5.46 15.20
N VAL A 149 33.64 5.61 13.90
CA VAL A 149 32.69 6.20 12.94
C VAL A 149 31.97 5.17 12.09
N LEU A 150 32.54 3.97 11.90
CA LEU A 150 32.05 2.97 10.97
C LEU A 150 30.57 2.65 11.19
N GLY A 151 30.15 2.38 12.44
CA GLY A 151 28.74 2.08 12.74
C GLY A 151 27.78 3.21 12.38
N ARG A 152 28.14 4.47 12.69
CA ARG A 152 27.31 5.65 12.40
C ARG A 152 27.20 5.88 10.90
N ILE A 153 28.32 5.84 10.17
CA ILE A 153 28.36 6.10 8.73
C ILE A 153 27.75 4.95 7.93
N SER A 154 27.96 3.70 8.34
CA SER A 154 27.27 2.55 7.74
C SER A 154 25.75 2.66 7.89
N LEU A 155 25.25 3.11 9.06
CA LEU A 155 23.82 3.37 9.24
C LEU A 155 23.32 4.53 8.37
N PHE A 156 24.10 5.61 8.26
CA PHE A 156 23.79 6.73 7.35
C PHE A 156 23.66 6.25 5.90
N ASN A 157 24.65 5.52 5.41
CA ASN A 157 24.66 4.98 4.05
C ASN A 157 23.51 3.98 3.86
N PHE A 158 23.28 3.05 4.80
CA PHE A 158 22.14 2.13 4.73
C PHE A 158 20.80 2.87 4.57
N ILE A 159 20.58 3.95 5.34
CA ILE A 159 19.36 4.76 5.24
C ILE A 159 19.31 5.54 3.92
N ASN A 160 20.42 6.11 3.47
CA ASN A 160 20.49 6.96 2.27
C ASN A 160 20.75 6.24 0.94
N THR A 161 21.04 4.95 0.94
CA THR A 161 21.23 4.16 -0.28
C THR A 161 20.46 2.86 -0.23
N ASP A 162 20.82 1.97 0.70
CA ASP A 162 20.35 0.58 0.66
C ASP A 162 18.83 0.47 0.89
N MET A 163 18.31 1.28 1.81
CA MET A 163 16.88 1.40 2.06
C MET A 163 16.12 1.76 0.78
N HIS A 164 16.71 2.53 -0.14
CA HIS A 164 16.02 2.94 -1.35
C HIS A 164 15.65 1.75 -2.24
N TYR A 165 16.50 0.72 -2.32
CA TYR A 165 16.17 -0.50 -3.07
C TYR A 165 14.95 -1.21 -2.47
N ILE A 166 14.84 -1.23 -1.14
CA ILE A 166 13.68 -1.78 -0.43
C ILE A 166 12.43 -0.93 -0.73
N MET A 167 12.55 0.40 -0.73
CA MET A 167 11.44 1.31 -1.07
C MET A 167 10.97 1.11 -2.52
N LEU A 168 11.91 0.99 -3.46
CA LEU A 168 11.66 0.72 -4.87
C LEU A 168 10.89 -0.59 -5.03
N GLY A 169 11.36 -1.67 -4.38
CA GLY A 169 10.69 -2.97 -4.39
C GLY A 169 9.25 -2.88 -3.89
N ILE A 170 9.02 -2.28 -2.71
CA ILE A 170 7.68 -2.09 -2.15
C ILE A 170 6.77 -1.32 -3.11
N SER A 171 7.26 -0.20 -3.66
CA SER A 171 6.47 0.65 -4.55
C SER A 171 6.12 -0.06 -5.87
N LEU A 172 7.08 -0.78 -6.46
CA LEU A 172 6.86 -1.56 -7.67
C LEU A 172 5.87 -2.70 -7.44
N THR A 173 6.02 -3.46 -6.33
CA THR A 173 5.10 -4.55 -6.01
C THR A 173 3.67 -4.04 -5.81
N ILE A 174 3.48 -2.97 -5.02
CA ILE A 174 2.15 -2.39 -4.82
C ILE A 174 1.56 -1.89 -6.15
N SER A 175 2.38 -1.24 -6.99
CA SER A 175 1.96 -0.81 -8.31
C SER A 175 1.49 -1.97 -9.19
N LEU A 176 2.28 -3.04 -9.28
CA LEU A 176 1.94 -4.22 -10.08
C LEU A 176 0.66 -4.88 -9.59
N ILE A 177 0.46 -4.97 -8.27
CA ILE A 177 -0.78 -5.45 -7.67
C ILE A 177 -1.96 -4.55 -8.08
N MET A 178 -1.81 -3.23 -8.03
CA MET A 178 -2.89 -2.31 -8.45
C MET A 178 -3.22 -2.46 -9.94
N ILE A 179 -2.20 -2.59 -10.79
CA ILE A 179 -2.40 -2.82 -12.22
C ILE A 179 -3.11 -4.16 -12.45
N ALA A 180 -2.71 -5.22 -11.76
CA ALA A 180 -3.37 -6.53 -11.84
C ALA A 180 -4.84 -6.47 -11.39
N ILE A 181 -5.14 -5.81 -10.27
CA ILE A 181 -6.51 -5.57 -9.79
C ILE A 181 -7.31 -4.79 -10.84
N SER A 182 -6.69 -3.82 -11.52
CA SER A 182 -7.36 -3.06 -12.59
C SER A 182 -7.74 -3.92 -13.79
N LEU A 183 -6.99 -4.99 -14.08
CA LEU A 183 -7.30 -5.90 -15.19
C LEU A 183 -8.48 -6.82 -14.85
N TYR A 184 -8.61 -7.20 -13.58
CA TYR A 184 -9.65 -8.13 -13.12
C TYR A 184 -10.97 -7.45 -12.74
N THR A 185 -10.91 -6.26 -12.13
CA THR A 185 -12.09 -5.60 -11.55
C THR A 185 -12.91 -4.88 -12.63
N ARG A 186 -14.25 -5.06 -12.59
CA ARG A 186 -15.18 -4.32 -13.48
C ARG A 186 -15.48 -2.91 -12.97
N THR A 187 -15.59 -2.74 -11.67
CA THR A 187 -15.76 -1.45 -10.99
C THR A 187 -14.42 -0.80 -10.69
N ASP A 188 -14.34 0.53 -10.74
CA ASP A 188 -13.15 1.33 -10.36
C ASP A 188 -11.82 0.94 -11.04
N LYS A 189 -11.83 0.18 -12.14
CA LYS A 189 -10.65 -0.20 -12.93
C LYS A 189 -9.69 0.97 -13.17
N ARG A 190 -10.24 2.11 -13.59
CA ARG A 190 -9.43 3.31 -13.90
C ARG A 190 -8.74 3.89 -12.64
N MET A 191 -9.36 3.76 -11.47
CA MET A 191 -8.73 4.21 -10.21
C MET A 191 -7.46 3.41 -9.95
N TYR A 192 -7.56 2.08 -9.96
CA TYR A 192 -6.43 1.19 -9.71
C TYR A 192 -5.34 1.36 -10.76
N LEU A 193 -5.72 1.46 -12.05
CA LEU A 193 -4.78 1.68 -13.13
C LEU A 193 -4.00 2.98 -12.96
N TYR A 194 -4.68 4.11 -12.71
CA TYR A 194 -4.01 5.40 -12.60
C TYR A 194 -3.16 5.51 -11.32
N LEU A 195 -3.63 4.98 -10.20
CA LEU A 195 -2.82 4.99 -8.98
C LEU A 195 -1.60 4.06 -9.10
N GLY A 196 -1.75 2.89 -9.73
CA GLY A 196 -0.63 2.02 -10.08
C GLY A 196 0.39 2.72 -10.99
N LEU A 197 -0.07 3.30 -12.10
CA LEU A 197 0.76 4.09 -13.01
C LEU A 197 1.47 5.26 -12.31
N SER A 198 0.81 5.94 -11.38
CA SER A 198 1.44 6.99 -10.59
C SER A 198 2.61 6.44 -9.75
N THR A 199 2.39 5.34 -9.03
CA THR A 199 3.40 4.74 -8.15
C THR A 199 4.58 4.11 -8.90
N ILE A 200 4.36 3.47 -10.06
CA ILE A 200 5.46 2.95 -10.88
C ILE A 200 6.31 4.09 -11.43
N LEU A 201 5.69 5.15 -11.97
CA LEU A 201 6.42 6.28 -12.51
C LEU A 201 7.20 7.04 -11.43
N GLY A 202 6.62 7.22 -10.24
CA GLY A 202 7.33 7.76 -9.09
C GLY A 202 8.49 6.88 -8.63
N SER A 203 8.31 5.55 -8.62
CA SER A 203 9.38 4.62 -8.29
C SER A 203 10.53 4.66 -9.32
N LEU A 204 10.21 4.76 -10.62
CA LEU A 204 11.23 4.91 -11.66
C LEU A 204 12.06 6.18 -11.47
N TYR A 205 11.44 7.30 -11.13
CA TYR A 205 12.18 8.53 -10.82
C TYR A 205 13.18 8.36 -9.66
N SER A 206 12.88 7.50 -8.67
CA SER A 206 13.77 7.25 -7.53
C SER A 206 15.09 6.55 -7.91
N PHE A 207 15.25 6.12 -9.17
CA PHE A 207 16.54 5.68 -9.71
C PHE A 207 17.56 6.83 -9.81
N ASP A 208 17.12 8.09 -9.91
CA ASP A 208 18.02 9.26 -9.92
C ASP A 208 18.70 9.50 -8.56
N CYS A 209 18.20 8.87 -7.49
CA CYS A 209 18.77 8.97 -6.13
C CYS A 209 19.60 7.75 -5.72
N GLN A 210 19.78 6.75 -6.58
CA GLN A 210 20.53 5.53 -6.24
C GLN A 210 22.02 5.76 -6.35
N TYR A 211 22.78 5.40 -5.31
CA TYR A 211 24.22 5.39 -5.37
C TYR A 211 24.73 4.49 -6.50
N ARG A 212 25.52 5.04 -7.42
CA ARG A 212 26.13 4.34 -8.55
C ARG A 212 27.47 4.96 -8.88
N LEU A 213 28.47 4.14 -9.19
CA LEU A 213 29.77 4.64 -9.64
C LEU A 213 29.79 5.00 -11.14
N TYR A 214 28.93 4.38 -11.94
CA TYR A 214 28.90 4.55 -13.39
C TYR A 214 27.46 4.47 -13.91
N SER A 215 27.10 5.32 -14.87
CA SER A 215 25.76 5.33 -15.50
C SER A 215 25.81 5.36 -17.03
N GLY A 216 26.87 4.80 -17.63
CA GLY A 216 27.12 4.82 -19.07
C GLY A 216 27.90 6.07 -19.50
N ASP A 217 27.76 6.47 -20.77
CA ASP A 217 28.36 7.70 -21.27
C ASP A 217 27.54 8.95 -20.87
N ILE A 218 28.15 10.13 -20.97
CA ILE A 218 27.56 11.42 -20.57
C ILE A 218 26.23 11.70 -21.29
N ILE A 219 26.12 11.32 -22.58
CA ILE A 219 24.90 11.57 -23.37
C ILE A 219 23.77 10.65 -22.90
N SER A 220 24.04 9.35 -22.76
CA SER A 220 23.08 8.37 -22.24
C SER A 220 22.64 8.72 -20.82
N PHE A 221 23.56 9.22 -19.99
CA PHE A 221 23.25 9.68 -18.64
C PHE A 221 22.32 10.89 -18.64
N LEU A 222 22.57 11.89 -19.49
CA LEU A 222 21.70 13.05 -19.65
C LEU A 222 20.30 12.67 -20.12
N VAL A 223 20.20 11.78 -21.12
CA VAL A 223 18.92 11.27 -21.63
C VAL A 223 18.16 10.53 -20.53
N THR A 224 18.85 9.67 -19.79
CA THR A 224 18.27 8.96 -18.64
C THR A 224 17.69 9.95 -17.63
N ARG A 225 18.46 10.94 -17.18
CA ARG A 225 17.96 11.93 -16.20
C ARG A 225 16.74 12.70 -16.72
N LYS A 226 16.77 13.18 -17.97
CA LYS A 226 15.61 13.84 -18.60
C LYS A 226 14.35 12.98 -18.56
N LEU A 227 14.48 11.69 -18.90
CA LEU A 227 13.38 10.73 -18.85
C LEU A 227 12.87 10.54 -17.42
N LEU A 228 13.76 10.35 -16.44
CA LEU A 228 13.37 10.17 -15.04
C LEU A 228 12.55 11.35 -14.50
N PHE A 229 12.97 12.58 -14.77
CA PHE A 229 12.21 13.77 -14.38
C PHE A 229 10.86 13.85 -15.11
N ALA A 230 10.82 13.59 -16.42
CA ALA A 230 9.58 13.54 -17.19
C ALA A 230 8.58 12.51 -16.64
N LEU A 231 9.05 11.32 -16.25
CA LEU A 231 8.24 10.28 -15.62
C LEU A 231 7.69 10.74 -14.26
N CYS A 232 8.48 11.47 -13.47
CA CYS A 232 8.01 12.01 -12.18
C CYS A 232 6.81 12.95 -12.37
N TYR A 233 6.93 13.91 -13.30
CA TYR A 233 5.86 14.84 -13.66
C TYR A 233 4.60 14.11 -14.17
N LEU A 234 4.78 13.12 -15.04
CA LEU A 234 3.69 12.29 -15.55
C LEU A 234 3.03 11.47 -14.43
N GLY A 235 3.81 10.97 -13.47
CA GLY A 235 3.33 10.28 -12.27
C GLY A 235 2.38 11.15 -11.44
N GLY A 236 2.65 12.46 -11.35
CA GLY A 236 1.77 13.45 -10.71
C GLY A 236 0.41 13.63 -11.40
N VAL A 237 0.38 13.57 -12.74
CA VAL A 237 -0.88 13.58 -13.52
C VAL A 237 -1.73 12.36 -13.19
N PHE A 238 -1.12 11.17 -13.23
CA PHE A 238 -1.80 9.93 -12.90
C PHE A 238 -2.24 9.88 -11.43
N LEU A 239 -1.48 10.50 -10.53
CA LEU A 239 -1.87 10.64 -9.12
C LEU A 239 -3.20 11.39 -8.98
N ILE A 240 -3.32 12.55 -9.64
CA ILE A 240 -4.55 13.34 -9.64
C ILE A 240 -5.69 12.53 -10.25
N LEU A 241 -5.49 11.95 -11.43
CA LEU A 241 -6.52 11.14 -12.11
C LEU A 241 -7.01 9.97 -11.26
N GLY A 242 -6.09 9.27 -10.58
CA GLY A 242 -6.40 8.19 -9.66
C GLY A 242 -7.25 8.66 -8.48
N ILE A 243 -6.89 9.77 -7.85
CA ILE A 243 -7.63 10.32 -6.71
C ILE A 243 -8.99 10.92 -7.12
N GLU A 244 -9.11 11.49 -8.33
CA GLU A 244 -10.41 11.92 -8.87
C GLU A 244 -11.37 10.73 -9.02
N LYS A 245 -10.86 9.56 -9.42
CA LYS A 245 -11.66 8.33 -9.47
C LYS A 245 -12.00 7.81 -8.08
N TYR A 246 -11.03 7.81 -7.16
CA TYR A 246 -11.25 7.42 -5.75
C TYR A 246 -12.29 8.30 -5.02
N THR A 247 -12.36 9.59 -5.37
CA THR A 247 -13.32 10.54 -4.79
C THR A 247 -14.60 10.70 -5.62
N HIS A 248 -14.66 10.09 -6.80
CA HIS A 248 -15.71 10.28 -7.82
C HIS A 248 -15.96 11.75 -8.21
N LYS A 249 -14.96 12.62 -8.05
CA LYS A 249 -15.07 14.06 -8.28
C LYS A 249 -13.81 14.59 -8.94
N ALA A 250 -14.00 15.36 -10.00
CA ALA A 250 -12.91 15.98 -10.74
C ALA A 250 -12.56 17.37 -10.20
N LEU A 251 -11.29 17.75 -10.31
CA LEU A 251 -10.84 19.12 -10.08
C LEU A 251 -11.24 20.01 -11.25
N LYS A 252 -11.83 21.17 -10.93
CA LYS A 252 -12.22 22.16 -11.94
C LYS A 252 -11.04 22.66 -12.76
N ILE A 253 -9.88 22.81 -12.12
CA ILE A 253 -8.65 23.37 -12.71
C ILE A 253 -7.73 22.31 -13.33
N ARG A 254 -8.13 21.02 -13.39
CA ARG A 254 -7.23 19.93 -13.81
C ARG A 254 -6.61 20.13 -15.20
N LYS A 255 -7.35 20.72 -16.14
CA LYS A 255 -6.86 20.95 -17.52
C LYS A 255 -5.64 21.90 -17.52
N PHE A 256 -5.69 22.95 -16.72
CA PHE A 256 -4.57 23.90 -16.58
C PHE A 256 -3.37 23.25 -15.89
N ILE A 257 -3.62 22.44 -14.84
CA ILE A 257 -2.56 21.67 -14.18
C ILE A 257 -1.88 20.73 -15.16
N PHE A 258 -2.65 19.95 -15.94
CA PHE A 258 -2.09 19.00 -16.91
C PHE A 258 -1.38 19.70 -18.07
N LEU A 259 -1.86 20.86 -18.50
CA LEU A 259 -1.17 21.67 -19.50
C LEU A 259 0.18 22.17 -18.97
N ALA A 260 0.21 22.72 -17.76
CA ALA A 260 1.45 23.18 -17.13
C ALA A 260 2.46 22.03 -16.94
N ILE A 261 1.99 20.86 -16.50
CA ILE A 261 2.84 19.67 -16.38
C ILE A 261 3.31 19.18 -17.75
N GLY A 262 2.45 19.20 -18.77
CA GLY A 262 2.83 18.83 -20.14
C GLY A 262 3.92 19.75 -20.71
N ILE A 263 3.79 21.05 -20.50
CA ILE A 263 4.83 22.04 -20.87
C ILE A 263 6.11 21.76 -20.09
N ALA A 264 6.04 21.49 -18.78
CA ALA A 264 7.20 21.16 -17.97
C ALA A 264 7.94 19.91 -18.49
N ILE A 265 7.21 18.85 -18.86
CA ILE A 265 7.79 17.64 -19.45
C ILE A 265 8.53 17.98 -20.75
N ILE A 266 7.92 18.76 -21.64
CA ILE A 266 8.56 19.20 -22.89
C ILE A 266 9.83 19.99 -22.58
N LEU A 267 9.76 20.99 -21.69
CA LEU A 267 10.93 21.78 -21.31
C LEU A 267 12.06 20.93 -20.74
N VAL A 268 11.76 19.93 -19.91
CA VAL A 268 12.78 19.00 -19.39
C VAL A 268 13.42 18.18 -20.51
N LEU A 269 12.61 17.56 -21.38
CA LEU A 269 13.09 16.70 -22.45
C LEU A 269 13.96 17.45 -23.47
N PHE A 270 13.65 18.72 -23.75
CA PHE A 270 14.39 19.58 -24.67
C PHE A 270 15.57 20.34 -24.00
N SER A 271 16.02 19.92 -22.82
CA SER A 271 17.24 20.51 -22.22
C SER A 271 18.47 20.10 -23.04
N GLU A 272 19.42 20.99 -23.28
CA GLU A 272 20.56 20.67 -24.16
C GLU A 272 21.67 19.94 -23.41
N ASP A 273 21.97 20.39 -22.20
CA ASP A 273 23.01 19.87 -21.32
C ASP A 273 22.50 19.75 -19.86
N PHE A 274 23.39 19.34 -18.94
CA PHE A 274 23.06 19.22 -17.52
C PHE A 274 22.78 20.57 -16.85
N VAL A 275 23.45 21.64 -17.27
CA VAL A 275 23.27 23.01 -16.74
C VAL A 275 21.87 23.53 -17.05
N SER A 276 21.44 23.40 -18.31
CA SER A 276 20.11 23.73 -18.80
C SER A 276 19.04 22.86 -18.13
N LEU A 277 19.29 21.56 -18.00
CA LEU A 277 18.39 20.64 -17.31
C LEU A 277 18.17 21.06 -15.85
N ARG A 278 19.25 21.30 -15.09
CA ARG A 278 19.21 21.80 -13.71
C ARG A 278 18.44 23.11 -13.60
N SER A 279 18.76 24.09 -14.44
CA SER A 279 18.12 25.40 -14.44
C SER A 279 16.61 25.29 -14.62
N ARG A 280 16.17 24.48 -15.59
CA ARG A 280 14.74 24.21 -15.83
C ARG A 280 14.10 23.48 -14.66
N ILE A 281 14.73 22.45 -14.12
CA ILE A 281 14.23 21.67 -12.98
C ILE A 281 14.03 22.55 -11.74
N ASN A 282 14.99 23.42 -11.42
CA ASN A 282 14.90 24.31 -10.26
C ASN A 282 13.64 25.19 -10.29
N VAL A 283 13.25 25.67 -11.48
CA VAL A 283 12.02 26.45 -11.66
C VAL A 283 10.78 25.54 -11.67
N LEU A 284 10.85 24.41 -12.38
CA LEU A 284 9.70 23.53 -12.61
C LEU A 284 9.33 22.67 -11.38
N ASN A 285 10.25 22.45 -10.44
CA ASN A 285 10.01 21.64 -9.24
C ASN A 285 8.83 22.14 -8.39
N VAL A 286 8.49 23.44 -8.46
CA VAL A 286 7.29 23.98 -7.80
C VAL A 286 6.01 23.31 -8.31
N LEU A 287 5.97 22.90 -9.58
CA LEU A 287 4.84 22.19 -10.17
C LEU A 287 4.65 20.78 -9.57
N MET A 288 5.71 20.16 -9.03
CA MET A 288 5.62 18.86 -8.38
C MET A 288 4.76 18.91 -7.11
N ILE A 289 4.69 20.07 -6.43
CA ILE A 289 3.85 20.27 -5.23
C ILE A 289 2.35 20.28 -5.60
N ILE A 290 2.00 20.78 -6.79
CA ILE A 290 0.60 20.97 -7.20
C ILE A 290 -0.17 19.65 -7.16
N SER A 291 0.46 18.56 -7.58
CA SER A 291 -0.18 17.24 -7.64
C SER A 291 -0.63 16.71 -6.27
N PRO A 292 0.24 16.54 -5.27
CA PRO A 292 -0.18 16.07 -3.95
C PRO A 292 -0.99 17.10 -3.16
N VAL A 293 -0.81 18.41 -3.36
CA VAL A 293 -1.72 19.42 -2.78
C VAL A 293 -3.14 19.24 -3.34
N SER A 294 -3.26 19.03 -4.65
CA SER A 294 -4.54 18.74 -5.31
C SER A 294 -5.19 17.47 -4.75
N VAL A 295 -4.39 16.43 -4.48
CA VAL A 295 -4.85 15.22 -3.77
C VAL A 295 -5.40 15.56 -2.39
N LEU A 296 -4.66 16.32 -1.57
CA LEU A 296 -5.12 16.71 -0.25
C LEU A 296 -6.44 17.49 -0.29
N VAL A 297 -6.57 18.45 -1.21
CA VAL A 297 -7.81 19.21 -1.40
C VAL A 297 -8.98 18.27 -1.69
N LEU A 298 -8.81 17.30 -2.61
CA LEU A 298 -9.84 16.31 -2.92
C LEU A 298 -10.19 15.42 -1.72
N LEU A 299 -9.18 14.93 -1.00
CA LEU A 299 -9.38 14.06 0.16
C LEU A 299 -10.12 14.77 1.30
N VAL A 300 -9.77 16.03 1.59
CA VAL A 300 -10.44 16.86 2.61
C VAL A 300 -11.87 17.15 2.19
N LYS A 301 -12.06 17.69 0.98
CA LYS A 301 -13.38 18.11 0.47
C LYS A 301 -14.38 16.95 0.44
N HIS A 302 -13.92 15.75 0.12
CA HIS A 302 -14.76 14.55 0.01
C HIS A 302 -14.66 13.63 1.23
N LYS A 303 -14.12 14.12 2.35
CA LYS A 303 -14.05 13.44 3.65
C LYS A 303 -13.41 12.03 3.57
N LYS A 304 -12.50 11.82 2.63
CA LYS A 304 -11.78 10.55 2.46
C LYS A 304 -10.55 10.52 3.36
N SER A 305 -10.68 9.86 4.51
CA SER A 305 -9.64 9.87 5.53
C SER A 305 -8.53 8.83 5.34
N ARG A 306 -8.72 7.78 4.54
CA ARG A 306 -7.82 6.62 4.45
C ARG A 306 -6.40 7.02 4.02
N LEU A 307 -6.28 7.60 2.82
CA LEU A 307 -5.01 8.06 2.24
C LEU A 307 -4.52 9.40 2.80
N PHE A 308 -5.27 10.02 3.72
CA PHE A 308 -4.99 11.38 4.17
C PHE A 308 -3.62 11.50 4.84
N PHE A 309 -3.20 10.51 5.64
CA PHE A 309 -1.87 10.53 6.28
C PHE A 309 -0.76 10.50 5.22
N SER A 310 -0.80 9.51 4.33
CA SER A 310 0.27 9.28 3.37
C SER A 310 0.35 10.39 2.31
N ALA A 311 -0.80 10.92 1.89
CA ALA A 311 -0.87 12.11 1.04
C ALA A 311 -0.30 13.35 1.74
N THR A 312 -0.60 13.54 3.05
CA THR A 312 -0.06 14.67 3.82
C THR A 312 1.45 14.57 3.92
N PHE A 313 1.97 13.38 4.23
CA PHE A 313 3.41 13.15 4.32
C PHE A 313 4.11 13.42 2.98
N LEU A 314 3.58 12.90 1.86
CA LEU A 314 4.09 13.19 0.52
C LEU A 314 4.09 14.69 0.20
N THR A 315 3.02 15.42 0.54
CA THR A 315 2.97 16.87 0.35
C THR A 315 4.02 17.60 1.17
N LEU A 316 4.18 17.25 2.45
CA LEU A 316 5.15 17.89 3.34
C LEU A 316 6.59 17.66 2.86
N ILE A 317 6.91 16.43 2.44
CA ILE A 317 8.21 16.09 1.87
C ILE A 317 8.50 16.91 0.61
N LEU A 318 7.53 17.04 -0.29
CA LEU A 318 7.69 17.82 -1.52
C LEU A 318 7.85 19.33 -1.25
N ILE A 319 7.07 19.88 -0.32
CA ILE A 319 7.24 21.28 0.12
C ILE A 319 8.65 21.47 0.69
N TYR A 320 9.10 20.57 1.57
CA TYR A 320 10.44 20.58 2.12
C TYR A 320 11.50 20.54 1.02
N THR A 321 11.42 19.60 0.07
CA THR A 321 12.38 19.48 -1.04
C THR A 321 12.46 20.75 -1.87
N VAL A 322 11.32 21.36 -2.21
CA VAL A 322 11.32 22.60 -2.99
C VAL A 322 11.89 23.77 -2.21
N ILE A 323 11.57 23.90 -0.91
CA ILE A 323 12.17 24.92 -0.04
C ILE A 323 13.69 24.70 0.02
N SER A 324 14.16 23.47 0.24
CA SER A 324 15.58 23.16 0.30
C SER A 324 16.31 23.54 -0.99
N VAL A 325 15.73 23.25 -2.16
CA VAL A 325 16.32 23.63 -3.46
C VAL A 325 16.31 25.15 -3.66
N LEU A 326 15.19 25.82 -3.39
CA LEU A 326 15.05 27.27 -3.59
C LEU A 326 16.01 28.09 -2.72
N PHE A 327 16.22 27.65 -1.47
CA PHE A 327 17.12 28.31 -0.53
C PHE A 327 18.55 27.75 -0.54
N LYS A 328 18.86 26.82 -1.46
CA LYS A 328 20.14 26.09 -1.48
C LYS A 328 20.52 25.53 -0.11
N ALA A 329 19.50 25.10 0.65
CA ALA A 329 19.66 24.67 2.02
C ALA A 329 20.32 23.29 2.05
N ASN A 330 21.43 23.23 2.77
CA ASN A 330 22.15 21.99 3.01
C ASN A 330 21.38 21.10 3.99
N THR A 331 20.51 20.24 3.46
CA THR A 331 19.54 19.48 4.23
C THR A 331 19.43 18.04 3.70
N PRO A 332 19.09 17.05 4.55
CA PRO A 332 18.98 15.66 4.11
C PRO A 332 18.01 15.47 2.94
N TYR A 333 18.33 14.55 2.03
CA TYR A 333 17.44 14.22 0.91
C TYR A 333 16.33 13.27 1.37
N LEU A 334 15.10 13.77 1.43
CA LEU A 334 13.96 13.03 1.98
C LEU A 334 12.91 12.62 0.94
N PHE A 335 13.11 12.97 -0.35
CA PHE A 335 12.08 12.83 -1.37
C PHE A 335 11.53 11.40 -1.53
N GLN A 336 12.38 10.36 -1.60
CA GLN A 336 11.89 8.99 -1.83
C GLN A 336 11.00 8.47 -0.69
N TYR A 337 11.21 8.95 0.54
CA TYR A 337 10.38 8.54 1.67
C TYR A 337 8.93 8.97 1.49
N GLY A 338 8.70 10.11 0.84
CA GLY A 338 7.36 10.57 0.46
C GLY A 338 6.65 9.56 -0.44
N ILE A 339 7.35 9.08 -1.48
CA ILE A 339 6.83 8.06 -2.40
C ILE A 339 6.59 6.75 -1.67
N MET A 340 7.55 6.28 -0.86
CA MET A 340 7.41 5.02 -0.11
C MET A 340 6.19 5.04 0.80
N VAL A 341 6.07 6.06 1.65
CA VAL A 341 4.96 6.17 2.61
C VAL A 341 3.63 6.31 1.86
N PHE A 342 3.62 6.98 0.70
CA PHE A 342 2.45 7.02 -0.17
C PHE A 342 2.05 5.64 -0.70
N SER A 343 3.01 4.89 -1.26
CA SER A 343 2.79 3.54 -1.78
C SER A 343 2.33 2.58 -0.67
N ILE A 344 2.95 2.58 0.50
CA ILE A 344 2.50 1.79 1.66
C ILE A 344 1.08 2.19 2.06
N GLY A 345 0.77 3.49 2.09
CA GLY A 345 -0.57 3.99 2.37
C GLY A 345 -1.63 3.48 1.38
N LEU A 346 -1.27 3.36 0.10
CA LEU A 346 -2.12 2.71 -0.91
C LEU A 346 -2.29 1.23 -0.62
N GLY A 347 -1.20 0.50 -0.34
CA GLY A 347 -1.23 -0.93 0.01
C GLY A 347 -2.15 -1.22 1.20
N VAL A 348 -2.04 -0.45 2.28
CA VAL A 348 -2.92 -0.57 3.46
C VAL A 348 -4.37 -0.26 3.09
N SER A 349 -4.61 0.75 2.24
CA SER A 349 -5.97 1.08 1.77
C SER A 349 -6.58 -0.07 0.95
N LEU A 350 -5.79 -0.74 0.11
CA LEU A 350 -6.22 -1.90 -0.68
C LEU A 350 -6.60 -3.07 0.23
N ILE A 351 -5.75 -3.41 1.21
CA ILE A 351 -6.02 -4.49 2.16
C ILE A 351 -7.33 -4.22 2.89
N PHE A 352 -7.54 -3.00 3.37
CA PHE A 352 -8.77 -2.64 4.05
C PHE A 352 -10.02 -2.74 3.15
N GLU A 353 -9.91 -2.29 1.90
CA GLU A 353 -11.02 -2.40 0.93
C GLU A 353 -11.33 -3.85 0.59
N PHE A 354 -10.30 -4.68 0.41
CA PHE A 354 -10.45 -6.10 0.18
C PHE A 354 -11.12 -6.81 1.37
N THR A 355 -10.66 -6.58 2.60
CA THR A 355 -11.27 -7.17 3.80
C THR A 355 -12.73 -6.74 3.95
N LYS A 356 -13.03 -5.46 3.72
CA LYS A 356 -14.41 -4.95 3.76
C LYS A 356 -15.29 -5.64 2.72
N MET A 357 -14.83 -5.71 1.48
CA MET A 357 -15.56 -6.35 0.38
C MET A 357 -15.78 -7.84 0.65
N HIS A 358 -14.78 -8.55 1.18
CA HIS A 358 -14.89 -9.96 1.54
C HIS A 358 -15.94 -10.19 2.63
N HIS A 359 -15.96 -9.34 3.66
CA HIS A 359 -16.95 -9.43 4.73
C HIS A 359 -18.38 -9.11 4.24
N GLU A 360 -18.54 -8.12 3.37
CA GLU A 360 -19.83 -7.81 2.73
C GLU A 360 -20.31 -8.96 1.84
N LYS A 361 -19.41 -9.54 1.02
CA LYS A 361 -19.71 -10.72 0.21
C LYS A 361 -20.13 -11.90 1.09
N ARG A 362 -19.43 -12.14 2.20
CA ARG A 362 -19.79 -13.21 3.14
C ARG A 362 -21.17 -12.98 3.76
N LYS A 363 -21.48 -11.76 4.21
CA LYS A 363 -22.82 -11.42 4.72
C LYS A 363 -23.92 -11.63 3.69
N LEU A 364 -23.68 -11.28 2.42
CA LEU A 364 -24.63 -11.53 1.34
C LEU A 364 -24.79 -13.02 1.07
N TYR A 365 -23.69 -13.77 1.12
CA TYR A 365 -23.70 -15.22 0.99
C TYR A 365 -24.51 -15.88 2.11
N ASP A 366 -24.22 -15.56 3.37
CA ASP A 366 -24.94 -16.13 4.53
C ASP A 366 -26.44 -15.81 4.46
N LYS A 367 -26.83 -14.59 4.02
CA LYS A 367 -28.23 -14.24 3.75
C LYS A 367 -28.85 -15.05 2.62
N SER A 368 -28.06 -15.40 1.59
CA SER A 368 -28.53 -16.21 0.47
C SER A 368 -28.76 -17.68 0.82
N LEU A 369 -28.25 -18.15 1.97
CA LEU A 369 -28.50 -19.49 2.49
C LEU A 369 -29.77 -19.59 3.35
N SER A 370 -30.45 -18.47 3.60
CA SER A 370 -31.69 -18.43 4.39
C SER A 370 -32.92 -18.20 3.50
N ASP A 371 -34.05 -18.78 3.89
CA ASP A 371 -35.36 -18.50 3.29
C ASP A 371 -35.85 -17.10 3.72
N GLN A 372 -36.23 -16.26 2.75
CA GLN A 372 -36.57 -14.85 3.00
C GLN A 372 -37.83 -14.67 3.84
N LEU A 373 -38.77 -15.63 3.79
CA LEU A 373 -40.04 -15.54 4.50
C LEU A 373 -39.89 -16.00 5.96
N THR A 374 -39.26 -17.16 6.18
CA THR A 374 -39.25 -17.84 7.48
C THR A 374 -37.95 -17.68 8.27
N ASN A 375 -36.88 -17.19 7.65
CA ASN A 375 -35.51 -17.20 8.21
C ASN A 375 -35.03 -18.60 8.65
N ALA A 376 -35.67 -19.69 8.19
CA ALA A 376 -35.03 -21.01 8.20
C ALA A 376 -33.90 -21.01 7.15
N TYR A 377 -33.01 -22.00 7.17
CA TYR A 377 -32.13 -22.17 6.02
C TYR A 377 -32.95 -22.53 4.77
N ASN A 378 -32.50 -22.15 3.58
CA ASN A 378 -33.08 -22.65 2.33
C ASN A 378 -32.28 -23.86 1.84
N ARG A 379 -32.79 -24.53 0.80
CA ARG A 379 -32.14 -25.73 0.22
C ARG A 379 -30.65 -25.61 -0.10
N ASN A 380 -30.13 -24.41 -0.38
CA ASN A 380 -28.72 -24.22 -0.75
C ASN A 380 -27.77 -24.53 0.43
N ILE A 381 -28.26 -24.49 1.67
CA ILE A 381 -27.46 -24.84 2.85
C ILE A 381 -26.95 -26.28 2.79
N LEU A 382 -27.65 -27.18 2.09
CA LEU A 382 -27.31 -28.59 1.95
C LEU A 382 -25.95 -28.81 1.26
N GLU A 383 -25.49 -27.84 0.45
CA GLU A 383 -24.16 -27.88 -0.18
C GLU A 383 -23.03 -27.45 0.79
N GLU A 384 -23.37 -26.72 1.85
CA GLU A 384 -22.41 -26.13 2.80
C GLU A 384 -22.29 -26.92 4.10
N ILE A 385 -23.34 -27.63 4.50
CA ILE A 385 -23.36 -28.39 5.74
C ILE A 385 -22.88 -29.81 5.53
N LYS A 386 -22.09 -30.29 6.47
CA LYS A 386 -21.72 -31.70 6.53
C LYS A 386 -22.78 -32.45 7.35
N ILE A 387 -23.49 -33.36 6.69
CA ILE A 387 -24.37 -34.33 7.34
C ILE A 387 -23.53 -35.59 7.57
N GLU A 388 -23.52 -36.10 8.79
CA GLU A 388 -22.69 -37.22 9.20
C GLU A 388 -23.53 -38.48 9.36
N ASN A 389 -22.95 -39.66 9.09
CA ASN A 389 -23.63 -40.93 9.33
C ASN A 389 -24.11 -41.00 10.78
N GLY A 390 -25.39 -41.31 10.98
CA GLY A 390 -26.02 -41.32 12.30
C GLY A 390 -26.80 -40.04 12.66
N ASP A 391 -26.68 -38.96 11.89
CA ASP A 391 -27.58 -37.81 12.03
C ASP A 391 -29.02 -38.21 11.68
N MET A 392 -30.02 -37.65 12.36
CA MET A 392 -31.41 -37.95 12.04
C MET A 392 -31.98 -36.89 11.08
N LEU A 393 -32.57 -37.34 9.97
CA LEU A 393 -33.34 -36.50 9.07
C LEU A 393 -34.83 -36.62 9.38
N ILE A 394 -35.51 -35.48 9.48
CA ILE A 394 -36.96 -35.40 9.59
C ILE A 394 -37.47 -34.55 8.44
N LEU A 395 -38.09 -35.19 7.45
CA LEU A 395 -38.78 -34.49 6.38
C LEU A 395 -40.23 -34.24 6.82
N MET A 396 -40.74 -33.03 6.63
CA MET A 396 -42.04 -32.57 7.09
C MET A 396 -42.76 -31.79 6.00
N ASP A 397 -44.07 -31.93 5.95
CA ASP A 397 -44.98 -31.19 5.07
C ASP A 397 -46.25 -30.82 5.85
N LEU A 398 -46.77 -29.60 5.64
CA LEU A 398 -47.97 -29.12 6.32
C LEU A 398 -49.24 -29.68 5.66
N ASP A 399 -50.06 -30.37 6.47
CA ASP A 399 -51.29 -30.95 5.97
C ASP A 399 -52.29 -29.85 5.55
N ASN A 400 -52.83 -29.96 4.33
CA ASN A 400 -53.83 -29.04 3.77
C ASN A 400 -53.41 -27.56 3.67
N PHE A 401 -52.12 -27.24 3.59
CA PHE A 401 -51.64 -25.86 3.48
C PHE A 401 -52.22 -25.09 2.28
N LYS A 402 -52.39 -25.76 1.14
CA LYS A 402 -53.05 -25.16 -0.04
C LYS A 402 -54.48 -24.71 0.26
N TYR A 403 -55.27 -25.58 0.89
CA TYR A 403 -56.64 -25.27 1.30
C TYR A 403 -56.66 -24.11 2.31
N TYR A 404 -55.68 -24.06 3.22
CA TYR A 404 -55.50 -22.94 4.13
C TYR A 404 -55.26 -21.61 3.40
N ASN A 405 -54.37 -21.61 2.40
CA ASN A 405 -54.13 -20.44 1.55
C ASN A 405 -55.38 -20.01 0.77
N ASP A 406 -56.10 -20.97 0.20
CA ASP A 406 -57.32 -20.70 -0.57
C ASP A 406 -58.44 -20.13 0.31
N THR A 407 -58.50 -20.54 1.58
CA THR A 407 -59.53 -20.10 2.54
C THR A 407 -59.20 -18.77 3.20
N PHE A 408 -57.93 -18.53 3.55
CA PHE A 408 -57.52 -17.40 4.40
C PHE A 408 -56.59 -16.40 3.71
N GLY A 409 -56.24 -16.66 2.45
CA GLY A 409 -55.34 -15.83 1.65
C GLY A 409 -53.86 -16.09 1.92
N HIS A 410 -53.04 -15.85 0.90
CA HIS A 410 -51.59 -16.08 0.93
C HIS A 410 -50.86 -15.35 2.07
N SER A 411 -51.24 -14.11 2.39
CA SER A 411 -50.63 -13.36 3.49
C SER A 411 -50.78 -14.06 4.84
N THR A 412 -51.91 -14.75 5.06
CA THR A 412 -52.18 -15.51 6.27
C THR A 412 -51.42 -16.83 6.28
N GLY A 413 -51.23 -17.47 5.11
CA GLY A 413 -50.35 -18.63 4.97
C GLY A 413 -48.87 -18.29 5.19
N ASP A 414 -48.44 -17.11 4.76
CA ASP A 414 -47.09 -16.59 5.02
C ASP A 414 -46.82 -16.38 6.50
N PHE A 415 -47.82 -15.88 7.24
CA PHE A 415 -47.76 -15.77 8.70
C PHE A 415 -47.65 -17.16 9.35
N LEU A 416 -48.48 -18.10 8.93
CA LEU A 416 -48.47 -19.48 9.40
C LEU A 416 -47.11 -20.16 9.20
N LEU A 417 -46.47 -20.00 8.03
CA LEU A 417 -45.15 -20.58 7.77
C LEU A 417 -44.06 -20.02 8.71
N LYS A 418 -44.15 -18.74 9.08
CA LYS A 418 -43.25 -18.13 10.07
C LYS A 418 -43.47 -18.73 11.45
N GLU A 419 -44.72 -18.88 11.88
CA GLU A 419 -45.06 -19.49 13.17
C GLU A 419 -44.62 -20.95 13.25
N VAL A 420 -44.81 -21.73 12.18
CA VAL A 420 -44.31 -23.11 12.10
C VAL A 420 -42.81 -23.17 12.32
N VAL A 421 -42.04 -22.34 11.62
CA VAL A 421 -40.59 -22.30 11.78
C VAL A 421 -40.17 -21.83 13.18
N ASN A 422 -40.89 -20.88 13.78
CA ASN A 422 -40.64 -20.44 15.16
C ASN A 422 -40.84 -21.59 16.15
N ILE A 423 -41.97 -22.29 16.06
CA ILE A 423 -42.30 -23.44 16.92
C ILE A 423 -41.25 -24.55 16.75
N ILE A 424 -40.86 -24.86 15.51
CA ILE A 424 -39.80 -25.86 15.27
C ILE A 424 -38.50 -25.40 15.95
N LYS A 425 -38.06 -24.16 15.71
CA LYS A 425 -36.80 -23.63 16.28
C LYS A 425 -36.77 -23.64 17.82
N GLU A 426 -37.89 -23.44 18.49
CA GLU A 426 -37.98 -23.52 19.97
C GLU A 426 -37.72 -24.93 20.51
N HIS A 427 -37.95 -25.95 19.68
CA HIS A 427 -37.73 -27.36 20.03
C HIS A 427 -36.39 -27.92 19.54
N LEU A 428 -35.62 -27.14 18.78
CA LEU A 428 -34.32 -27.52 18.23
C LEU A 428 -33.17 -26.97 19.08
N ARG A 429 -32.06 -27.72 19.14
CA ARG A 429 -30.80 -27.24 19.71
C ARG A 429 -30.09 -26.35 18.71
N LYS A 430 -29.07 -25.60 19.18
CA LYS A 430 -28.21 -24.80 18.31
C LYS A 430 -27.45 -25.61 17.25
N SER A 431 -27.19 -26.89 17.51
CA SER A 431 -26.54 -27.82 16.59
C SER A 431 -27.48 -28.34 15.51
N ASP A 432 -28.79 -28.32 15.76
CA ASP A 432 -29.79 -28.84 14.85
C ASP A 432 -30.14 -27.81 13.79
N ILE A 433 -30.51 -28.28 12.61
CA ILE A 433 -30.66 -27.44 11.42
C ILE A 433 -32.09 -27.60 10.90
N ILE A 434 -32.79 -26.48 10.71
CA ILE A 434 -34.08 -26.44 10.00
C ILE A 434 -33.88 -25.79 8.63
N ILE A 435 -34.37 -26.47 7.60
CA ILE A 435 -34.28 -26.10 6.19
C ILE A 435 -35.69 -26.07 5.62
N ARG A 436 -36.06 -24.98 4.93
CA ARG A 436 -37.25 -24.94 4.08
C ARG A 436 -36.84 -25.29 2.66
N LEU A 437 -37.39 -26.39 2.13
CA LEU A 437 -37.05 -26.89 0.81
C LEU A 437 -37.78 -26.12 -0.29
N GLY A 438 -39.03 -25.76 -0.03
CA GLY A 438 -39.92 -24.98 -0.90
C GLY A 438 -41.36 -25.11 -0.41
N GLY A 439 -42.24 -24.17 -0.77
CA GLY A 439 -43.65 -24.23 -0.37
C GLY A 439 -43.82 -24.39 1.15
N ASP A 440 -44.40 -25.50 1.56
CA ASP A 440 -44.70 -25.94 2.92
C ASP A 440 -43.84 -27.14 3.39
N GLU A 441 -42.80 -27.49 2.62
CA GLU A 441 -41.89 -28.59 2.92
C GLU A 441 -40.67 -28.13 3.72
N PHE A 442 -40.38 -28.86 4.80
CA PHE A 442 -39.28 -28.60 5.70
C PHE A 442 -38.45 -29.86 5.95
N LEU A 443 -37.14 -29.68 6.07
CA LEU A 443 -36.20 -30.71 6.48
C LEU A 443 -35.52 -30.27 7.77
N VAL A 444 -35.56 -31.13 8.78
CA VAL A 444 -34.79 -30.97 10.01
C VAL A 444 -33.68 -32.00 10.07
N ILE A 445 -32.48 -31.56 10.43
CA ILE A 445 -31.31 -32.40 10.65
C ILE A 445 -30.96 -32.28 12.12
N LEU A 446 -31.11 -33.38 12.85
CA LEU A 446 -30.75 -33.47 14.26
C LEU A 446 -29.37 -34.10 14.41
N LYS A 447 -28.49 -33.40 15.12
CA LYS A 447 -27.14 -33.86 15.42
C LYS A 447 -27.14 -34.66 16.72
N ASP A 448 -26.37 -35.75 16.76
CA ASP A 448 -26.22 -36.61 17.94
C ASP A 448 -27.56 -37.06 18.54
N ALA A 449 -28.50 -37.45 17.68
CA ALA A 449 -29.82 -37.92 18.06
C ALA A 449 -30.06 -39.34 17.57
N ASN A 450 -30.87 -40.11 18.30
CA ASN A 450 -31.40 -41.39 17.82
C ASN A 450 -32.88 -41.24 17.44
N TYR A 451 -33.45 -42.29 16.86
CA TYR A 451 -34.86 -42.32 16.44
C TYR A 451 -35.82 -41.88 17.55
N ASN A 452 -35.67 -42.41 18.77
CA ASN A 452 -36.56 -42.08 19.89
C ASN A 452 -36.50 -40.58 20.26
N ILE A 453 -35.31 -39.97 20.18
CA ILE A 453 -35.16 -38.53 20.43
C ILE A 453 -35.82 -37.73 19.31
N ALA A 454 -35.58 -38.10 18.05
CA ALA A 454 -36.18 -37.46 16.88
C ALA A 454 -37.71 -37.52 16.93
N GLU A 455 -38.27 -38.69 17.24
CA GLU A 455 -39.70 -38.93 17.40
C GLU A 455 -40.30 -38.08 18.53
N ASN A 456 -39.61 -37.99 19.67
CA ASN A 456 -40.06 -37.14 20.78
C ASN A 456 -40.06 -35.65 20.42
N ILE A 457 -39.07 -35.17 19.65
CA ILE A 457 -38.99 -33.77 19.21
C ILE A 457 -40.15 -33.46 18.26
N ILE A 458 -40.34 -34.27 17.21
CA ILE A 458 -41.40 -34.01 16.23
C ILE A 458 -42.80 -34.10 16.83
N ASN A 459 -43.02 -35.01 17.78
CA ASN A 459 -44.30 -35.12 18.48
C ASN A 459 -44.59 -33.90 19.37
N ARG A 460 -43.56 -33.28 19.97
CA ARG A 460 -43.72 -32.02 20.70
C ARG A 460 -44.05 -30.86 19.75
N ILE A 461 -43.31 -30.74 18.65
CA ILE A 461 -43.57 -29.75 17.60
C ILE A 461 -45.02 -29.86 17.09
N ARG A 462 -45.45 -31.07 16.73
CA ARG A 462 -46.81 -31.36 16.27
C ARG A 462 -47.86 -30.99 17.31
N LYS A 463 -47.62 -31.33 18.59
CA LYS A 463 -48.54 -31.00 19.69
C LYS A 463 -48.69 -29.49 19.89
N GLU A 464 -47.63 -28.72 19.76
CA GLU A 464 -47.70 -27.26 19.88
C GLU A 464 -48.36 -26.62 18.66
N LEU A 465 -48.11 -27.13 17.45
CA LEU A 465 -48.83 -26.68 16.23
C LEU A 465 -50.34 -26.88 16.33
N LEU A 466 -50.78 -28.01 16.90
CA LEU A 466 -52.20 -28.30 17.11
C LEU A 466 -52.88 -27.40 18.17
N LYS A 467 -52.09 -26.75 19.06
CA LYS A 467 -52.59 -25.85 20.11
C LYS A 467 -52.48 -24.37 19.74
N GLY A 468 -51.41 -23.98 19.06
CA GLY A 468 -50.89 -22.61 19.05
C GLY A 468 -51.47 -21.68 17.98
N ILE A 469 -52.31 -22.17 17.07
CA ILE A 469 -52.84 -21.37 15.96
C ILE A 469 -54.35 -21.15 16.20
N GLU A 470 -54.72 -19.99 16.74
CA GLU A 470 -56.11 -19.62 17.04
C GLU A 470 -57.04 -19.89 15.85
N ASP A 471 -58.16 -20.57 16.13
CA ASP A 471 -59.23 -21.02 15.23
C ASP A 471 -58.85 -21.95 14.05
N LYS A 472 -57.59 -22.38 13.91
CA LYS A 472 -57.16 -23.15 12.73
C LYS A 472 -56.18 -24.27 13.07
N LYS A 473 -56.71 -25.48 13.22
CA LYS A 473 -55.91 -26.68 13.44
C LYS A 473 -55.14 -27.03 12.17
N ILE A 474 -53.82 -26.84 12.21
CA ILE A 474 -52.90 -27.39 11.22
C ILE A 474 -52.09 -28.50 11.84
N ASP A 475 -51.98 -29.59 11.10
CA ASP A 475 -51.18 -30.74 11.44
C ASP A 475 -50.06 -30.88 10.40
N LEU A 476 -49.09 -31.75 10.68
CA LEU A 476 -47.98 -32.02 9.78
C LEU A 476 -47.79 -33.52 9.57
N SER A 477 -47.46 -33.90 8.36
CA SER A 477 -47.01 -35.25 8.01
C SER A 477 -45.49 -35.26 7.98
N PHE A 478 -44.87 -36.33 8.48
CA PHE A 478 -43.41 -36.39 8.58
C PHE A 478 -42.85 -37.79 8.37
N GLY A 479 -41.59 -37.86 7.95
CA GLY A 479 -40.80 -39.07 7.83
C GLY A 479 -39.46 -38.91 8.54
N ILE A 480 -39.12 -39.86 9.41
CA ILE A 480 -37.86 -39.88 10.18
C ILE A 480 -36.98 -40.98 9.62
N ILE A 481 -35.73 -40.65 9.27
CA ILE A 481 -34.72 -41.63 8.87
C ILE A 481 -33.36 -41.26 9.45
N GLU A 482 -32.55 -42.27 9.75
CA GLU A 482 -31.13 -42.06 10.04
C GLU A 482 -30.39 -41.80 8.73
N TYR A 483 -29.61 -40.73 8.68
CA TYR A 483 -28.77 -40.40 7.54
C TYR A 483 -27.72 -41.48 7.34
N GLN A 484 -27.67 -41.98 6.12
CA GLN A 484 -26.61 -42.86 5.63
C GLN A 484 -25.73 -42.07 4.66
N SER A 485 -24.69 -42.71 4.12
CA SER A 485 -23.64 -42.06 3.33
C SER A 485 -24.09 -41.25 2.09
N ASP A 486 -25.36 -41.31 1.69
CA ASP A 486 -25.91 -40.57 0.56
C ASP A 486 -27.19 -39.80 0.94
N PHE A 487 -27.18 -38.48 0.71
CA PHE A 487 -28.30 -37.61 1.02
C PHE A 487 -29.53 -37.91 0.17
N LEU A 488 -29.36 -38.16 -1.13
CA LEU A 488 -30.50 -38.37 -2.02
C LEU A 488 -31.26 -39.64 -1.63
N THR A 489 -30.54 -40.70 -1.29
CA THR A 489 -31.13 -41.96 -0.82
C THR A 489 -31.89 -41.78 0.49
N SER A 490 -31.27 -41.18 1.51
CA SER A 490 -31.94 -40.93 2.79
C SER A 490 -33.13 -39.97 2.64
N TYR A 491 -33.01 -38.93 1.81
CA TYR A 491 -34.10 -38.01 1.49
C TYR A 491 -35.31 -38.74 0.90
N ASN A 492 -35.10 -39.58 -0.12
CA ASN A 492 -36.17 -40.34 -0.77
C ASN A 492 -36.85 -41.34 0.18
N GLN A 493 -36.11 -41.90 1.15
CA GLN A 493 -36.67 -42.76 2.19
C GLN A 493 -37.55 -41.97 3.17
N ALA A 494 -37.08 -40.80 3.62
CA ALA A 494 -37.86 -39.91 4.47
C ALA A 494 -39.15 -39.43 3.78
N ASP A 495 -39.07 -39.08 2.50
CA ASP A 495 -40.21 -38.68 1.66
C ASP A 495 -41.26 -39.78 1.56
N LYS A 496 -40.84 -41.02 1.34
CA LYS A 496 -41.77 -42.17 1.30
C LYS A 496 -42.52 -42.35 2.63
N LEU A 497 -41.83 -42.23 3.76
CA LEU A 497 -42.44 -42.34 5.10
C LEU A 497 -43.41 -41.18 5.37
N MET A 498 -43.02 -39.96 5.02
CA MET A 498 -43.87 -38.77 5.11
C MET A 498 -45.15 -38.93 4.29
N TYR A 499 -45.01 -39.39 3.04
CA TYR A 499 -46.14 -39.61 2.15
C TYR A 499 -47.09 -40.71 2.67
N GLN A 500 -46.55 -41.81 3.22
CA GLN A 500 -47.35 -42.87 3.85
C GLN A 500 -48.21 -42.31 4.98
N MET A 501 -47.62 -41.52 5.89
CA MET A 501 -48.35 -40.87 6.97
C MET A 501 -49.44 -39.93 6.44
N LYS A 502 -49.15 -39.15 5.39
CA LYS A 502 -50.10 -38.22 4.77
C LYS A 502 -51.30 -38.94 4.14
N VAL A 503 -51.07 -40.08 3.50
CA VAL A 503 -52.14 -40.92 2.92
C VAL A 503 -53.00 -41.55 4.02
N GLU A 504 -52.39 -42.07 5.09
CA GLU A 504 -53.12 -42.66 6.21
C GLU A 504 -54.07 -41.64 6.87
N LYS A 505 -53.59 -40.42 7.14
CA LYS A 505 -54.45 -39.35 7.69
C LYS A 505 -55.62 -38.98 6.79
N ASN A 506 -55.38 -38.84 5.48
CA ASN A 506 -56.41 -38.48 4.52
C ASN A 506 -57.40 -39.62 4.25
N GLY A 507 -56.98 -40.88 4.40
CA GLY A 507 -57.85 -42.06 4.33
C GLY A 507 -58.77 -42.20 5.54
N VAL A 508 -58.31 -41.81 6.73
CA VAL A 508 -59.13 -41.80 7.96
C VAL A 508 -60.21 -40.71 7.90
N LEU A 509 -59.90 -39.52 7.40
CA LEU A 509 -60.85 -38.39 7.28
C LEU A 509 -62.01 -38.60 6.29
N LYS A 510 -61.99 -39.65 5.47
CA LYS A 510 -63.10 -39.99 4.54
C LYS A 510 -64.10 -41.00 5.11
N ASN A 511 -63.83 -41.58 6.28
CA ASN A 511 -64.64 -42.64 6.89
C ASN A 511 -65.36 -42.22 8.19
N ASP A 512 -65.24 -40.95 8.58
CA ASP A 512 -66.04 -40.28 9.63
C ASP A 512 -67.01 -39.29 8.96
#